data_AF-A0A075MVX0-F1
#
_entry.id   AF-A0A075MVX0-F1
#
_cell.length_a   1.000
_cell.length_b   1.000
_cell.length_c   1.000
_cell.angle_alpha   90.00
_cell.angle_beta   90.00
_cell.angle_gamma   90.00
#
_symmetry.space_group_name_H-M   'P 1'
#
loop_
_entity.id
_entity.type
_entity.pdbx_description
1 polymer ?
#
loop_
_entity_poly.entity_id
_entity_poly.type
_entity_poly.pdbx_seq_one_letter_code
_entity_poly.pdbx_strand_id
1 'polypeptide(L)'
;MGLSITPFLKDALADLYFRQTCDQEGWAYVSPKDASFIEKNTLVFAKGPRRIQVRVHEQIAQEIKQAMALFDYLACKVGQKEHSAIVVASPLALCWVKTRGGRSFTDDQLDQMSKIRLPLAVFRIRDVLVPPAKIETKWETKSGKEWLDEIDDKREEAESDDDYL
;
A
#
# COMPACT_ATOMS: atom_id res chain seq x y z
N MET A 1 -23.67 8.07 -27.72
CA MET A 1 -22.53 8.42 -26.84
C MET A 1 -22.32 7.26 -25.87
N GLY A 2 -21.18 6.58 -25.94
CA GLY A 2 -20.86 5.52 -24.99
C GLY A 2 -20.35 6.13 -23.68
N LEU A 3 -20.78 5.60 -22.53
CA LEU A 3 -20.19 5.93 -21.23
C LEU A 3 -18.73 5.47 -21.22
N SER A 4 -17.79 6.38 -21.41
CA SER A 4 -16.36 6.10 -21.27
C SER A 4 -15.97 6.07 -19.79
N ILE A 5 -15.30 5.02 -19.38
CA ILE A 5 -14.83 4.89 -18.00
C ILE A 5 -13.66 5.85 -17.76
N THR A 6 -13.84 6.77 -16.81
CA THR A 6 -12.86 7.80 -16.49
C THR A 6 -11.69 7.21 -15.68
N PRO A 7 -10.48 7.83 -15.75
CA PRO A 7 -9.36 7.44 -14.90
C PRO A 7 -9.72 7.45 -13.40
N PHE A 8 -10.50 8.44 -12.97
CA PHE A 8 -11.00 8.53 -11.60
C PHE A 8 -11.82 7.30 -11.18
N LEU A 9 -12.69 6.81 -12.06
CA LEU A 9 -13.47 5.60 -11.77
C LEU A 9 -12.58 4.36 -11.68
N LYS A 10 -11.53 4.26 -12.51
CA LYS A 10 -10.54 3.16 -12.42
C LYS A 10 -9.80 3.18 -11.08
N ASP A 11 -9.36 4.35 -10.64
CA ASP A 11 -8.67 4.50 -9.36
C ASP A 11 -9.59 4.14 -8.18
N ALA A 12 -10.84 4.61 -8.20
CA ALA A 12 -11.82 4.28 -7.18
C ALA A 12 -12.14 2.78 -7.11
N LEU A 13 -12.21 2.11 -8.27
CA LEU A 13 -12.35 0.66 -8.34
C LEU A 13 -11.10 -0.05 -7.80
N ALA A 14 -9.91 0.43 -8.13
CA ALA A 14 -8.66 -0.15 -7.63
C ALA A 14 -8.56 -0.09 -6.10
N ASP A 15 -8.91 1.06 -5.52
CA ASP A 15 -9.04 1.24 -4.08
C ASP A 15 -10.03 0.26 -3.46
N LEU A 16 -11.18 0.04 -4.11
CA LEU A 16 -12.20 -0.90 -3.62
C LEU A 16 -11.68 -2.34 -3.63
N TYR A 17 -11.03 -2.77 -4.72
CA TYR A 17 -10.42 -4.10 -4.80
C TYR A 17 -9.32 -4.29 -3.78
N PHE A 18 -8.47 -3.28 -3.56
CA PHE A 18 -7.46 -3.32 -2.51
C PHE A 18 -8.10 -3.58 -1.14
N ARG A 19 -9.12 -2.80 -0.75
CA ARG A 19 -9.76 -2.93 0.57
C ARG A 19 -10.39 -4.29 0.78
N GLN A 20 -11.03 -4.85 -0.25
CA GLN A 20 -11.63 -6.19 -0.21
C GLN A 20 -10.56 -7.27 -0.09
N THR A 21 -9.51 -7.20 -0.91
CA THR A 21 -8.39 -8.17 -0.88
C THR A 21 -7.67 -8.12 0.46
N CYS A 22 -7.38 -6.91 0.96
CA CYS A 22 -6.75 -6.67 2.25
C CYS A 22 -7.52 -7.36 3.39
N ASP A 23 -8.85 -7.22 3.42
CA ASP A 23 -9.66 -7.87 4.45
C ASP A 23 -9.64 -9.41 4.36
N GLN A 24 -9.85 -9.95 3.15
CA GLN A 24 -9.85 -11.39 2.85
C GLN A 24 -8.54 -12.07 3.25
N GLU A 25 -7.41 -11.42 2.94
CA GLU A 25 -6.06 -11.88 3.25
C GLU A 25 -5.67 -11.72 4.73
N GLY A 26 -6.60 -11.26 5.59
CA GLY A 26 -6.35 -11.13 7.02
C GLY A 26 -5.58 -9.87 7.41
N TRP A 27 -5.51 -8.87 6.53
CA TRP A 27 -4.90 -7.58 6.81
C TRP A 27 -5.97 -6.57 7.26
N ALA A 28 -5.49 -5.53 7.92
CA ALA A 28 -6.24 -4.32 8.22
C ALA A 28 -5.45 -3.15 7.64
N TYR A 29 -6.09 -2.03 7.31
CA TYR A 29 -5.42 -0.88 6.69
C TYR A 29 -5.85 0.44 7.35
N VAL A 30 -5.01 1.46 7.26
CA VAL A 30 -5.35 2.83 7.62
C VAL A 30 -4.90 3.76 6.49
N SER A 31 -5.79 4.67 6.09
CA SER A 31 -5.48 5.72 5.12
C SER A 31 -4.84 6.92 5.84
N PRO A 32 -3.93 7.66 5.19
CA PRO A 32 -3.34 8.88 5.74
C PRO A 32 -4.38 9.91 6.20
N LYS A 33 -5.53 9.96 5.53
CA LYS A 33 -6.66 10.84 5.88
C LYS A 33 -7.29 10.49 7.23
N ASP A 34 -7.29 9.20 7.57
CA ASP A 34 -7.92 8.66 8.77
C ASP A 34 -6.92 8.54 9.94
N ALA A 35 -5.63 8.68 9.67
CA ALA A 35 -4.55 8.55 10.64
C ALA A 35 -4.19 9.86 11.38
N SER A 36 -5.03 10.89 11.24
CA SER A 36 -4.88 12.21 11.86
C SER A 36 -4.84 12.18 13.41
N PHE A 37 -5.02 11.01 14.02
CA PHE A 37 -5.04 10.81 15.47
C PHE A 37 -4.14 9.64 15.89
N ILE A 38 -2.81 9.82 15.86
CA ILE A 38 -1.89 8.90 16.56
C ILE A 38 -1.88 9.27 18.03
N GLU A 39 -2.72 8.61 18.82
CA GLU A 39 -2.73 8.79 20.28
C GLU A 39 -1.89 7.70 20.94
N LYS A 40 -0.86 8.07 21.72
CA LYS A 40 0.02 7.13 22.44
C LYS A 40 0.55 5.98 21.56
N ASN A 41 1.00 6.32 20.34
CA ASN A 41 1.48 5.38 19.32
C ASN A 41 0.43 4.30 18.94
N THR A 42 -0.86 4.64 19.00
CA THR A 42 -1.96 3.75 18.62
C THR A 42 -2.67 4.32 17.41
N LEU A 43 -2.92 3.47 16.42
CA LEU A 43 -3.61 3.77 15.18
C LEU A 43 -4.85 2.90 15.08
N VAL A 44 -5.91 3.42 14.45
CA VAL A 44 -7.15 2.68 14.23
C VAL A 44 -7.19 2.19 12.79
N PHE A 45 -6.99 0.89 12.59
CA PHE A 45 -7.03 0.25 11.29
C PHE A 45 -8.46 -0.21 10.96
N ALA A 46 -8.87 -0.07 9.71
CA ALA A 46 -10.09 -0.65 9.15
C ALA A 46 -9.84 -2.11 8.73
N LYS A 47 -10.78 -2.99 9.10
CA LYS A 47 -10.84 -4.39 8.65
C LYS A 47 -12.29 -4.72 8.31
N GLY A 48 -12.64 -4.69 7.03
CA GLY A 48 -14.04 -4.72 6.61
C GLY A 48 -14.87 -3.65 7.35
N PRO A 49 -16.01 -4.01 7.97
CA PRO A 49 -16.82 -3.07 8.75
C PRO A 49 -16.23 -2.75 10.14
N ARG A 50 -15.16 -3.43 10.56
CA ARG A 50 -14.59 -3.33 11.91
C ARG A 50 -13.48 -2.28 11.98
N ARG A 51 -13.16 -1.89 13.21
CA ARG A 51 -12.04 -1.02 13.56
C ARG A 51 -11.18 -1.72 14.60
N ILE A 52 -9.88 -1.79 14.34
CA ILE A 52 -8.91 -2.48 15.19
C ILE A 52 -7.89 -1.45 15.66
N GLN A 53 -7.72 -1.36 16.97
CA GLN A 53 -6.69 -0.51 17.56
C GLN A 53 -5.36 -1.25 17.53
N VAL A 54 -4.37 -0.65 16.87
CA VAL A 54 -3.03 -1.22 16.73
C VAL A 54 -2.03 -0.26 17.37
N ARG A 55 -1.34 -0.74 18.40
CA ARG A 55 -0.21 -0.02 19.00
C ARG A 55 1.07 -0.35 18.22
N VAL A 56 1.69 0.68 17.66
CA VAL A 56 2.97 0.58 16.94
C VAL A 56 4.14 0.91 17.86
N HIS A 57 5.29 0.34 17.55
CA HIS A 57 6.53 0.64 18.28
C HIS A 57 6.96 2.09 18.04
N GLU A 58 7.54 2.75 19.05
CA GLU A 58 7.90 4.18 18.99
C GLU A 58 8.90 4.49 17.87
N GLN A 59 9.82 3.56 17.60
CA GLN A 59 10.78 3.64 16.50
C GLN A 59 10.12 3.71 15.11
N ILE A 60 8.91 3.16 14.95
CA ILE A 60 8.15 3.16 13.69
C ILE A 60 7.17 4.33 13.67
N ALA A 61 6.74 4.83 14.83
CA ALA A 61 5.84 5.97 14.90
C ALA A 61 6.41 7.22 14.20
N GLN A 62 7.73 7.43 14.26
CA GLN A 62 8.39 8.51 13.52
C GLN A 62 8.34 8.31 12.01
N GLU A 63 8.65 7.10 11.53
CA GLU A 63 8.56 6.75 10.11
C GLU A 63 7.13 6.94 9.60
N ILE A 64 6.13 6.50 10.37
CA ILE A 64 4.72 6.67 10.03
C ILE A 64 4.39 8.14 9.83
N LYS A 65 4.79 9.02 10.74
CA LYS A 65 4.52 10.47 10.60
C LYS A 65 5.11 11.08 9.31
N GLN A 66 6.23 10.55 8.83
CA GLN A 66 6.92 11.07 7.63
C GLN A 66 6.38 10.45 6.34
N ALA A 67 6.28 9.12 6.30
CA ALA A 67 5.95 8.37 5.09
C ALA A 67 4.45 8.29 4.80
N MET A 68 3.59 8.51 5.80
CA MET A 68 2.16 8.31 5.66
C MET A 68 1.53 9.26 4.64
N ALA A 69 1.99 10.50 4.49
CA ALA A 69 1.46 11.38 3.45
C ALA A 69 1.85 10.96 2.02
N LEU A 70 2.83 10.06 1.87
CA LEU A 70 3.43 9.69 0.59
C LEU A 70 2.85 8.39 0.01
N PHE A 71 2.40 7.46 0.85
CA PHE A 71 1.82 6.18 0.44
C PHE A 71 0.29 6.16 0.64
N ASP A 72 -0.40 5.33 -0.13
CA ASP A 72 -1.88 5.31 -0.12
C ASP A 72 -2.45 4.77 1.19
N TYR A 73 -1.79 3.75 1.76
CA TYR A 73 -2.21 3.10 3.01
C TYR A 73 -1.00 2.60 3.83
N LEU A 74 -1.23 2.41 5.12
CA LEU A 74 -0.43 1.53 5.98
C LEU A 74 -1.28 0.29 6.29
N ALA A 75 -0.77 -0.90 6.00
CA ALA A 75 -1.45 -2.17 6.30
C ALA A 75 -0.78 -2.90 7.46
N CYS A 76 -1.59 -3.62 8.25
CA CYS A 76 -1.17 -4.43 9.38
C CYS A 76 -1.79 -5.83 9.28
N LYS A 77 -0.96 -6.87 9.38
CA LYS A 77 -1.43 -8.27 9.41
C LYS A 77 -2.00 -8.58 10.79
N VAL A 78 -3.31 -8.81 10.85
CA VAL A 78 -4.05 -9.08 12.09
C VAL A 78 -4.75 -10.44 12.07
N GLY A 79 -4.71 -11.16 10.95
CA GLY A 79 -5.41 -12.42 10.73
C GLY A 79 -6.92 -12.23 10.56
N GLN A 80 -7.67 -13.34 10.64
CA GLN A 80 -9.13 -13.37 10.46
C GLN A 80 -9.92 -13.45 11.77
N LYS A 81 -9.25 -13.56 12.93
CA LYS A 81 -9.92 -13.68 14.24
C LYS A 81 -10.52 -12.36 14.69
N GLU A 82 -11.56 -12.46 15.52
CA GLU A 82 -12.14 -11.31 16.22
C GLU A 82 -11.17 -10.75 17.26
N HIS A 83 -10.95 -9.43 17.19
CA HIS A 83 -10.09 -8.70 18.12
C HIS A 83 -10.96 -7.75 18.94
N SER A 84 -11.05 -8.00 20.25
CA SER A 84 -11.72 -7.12 21.22
C SER A 84 -10.74 -6.22 21.97
N ALA A 85 -9.43 -6.37 21.74
CA ALA A 85 -8.35 -5.69 22.45
C ALA A 85 -7.38 -4.97 21.51
N ILE A 86 -6.52 -4.12 22.08
CA ILE A 86 -5.42 -3.44 21.36
C ILE A 86 -4.40 -4.49 20.90
N VAL A 87 -4.15 -4.54 19.59
CA VAL A 87 -3.12 -5.39 19.00
C VAL A 87 -1.78 -4.66 19.05
N VAL A 88 -0.75 -5.25 19.65
CA VAL A 88 0.61 -4.72 19.55
C VAL A 88 1.23 -5.24 18.26
N ALA A 89 1.44 -4.37 17.29
CA ALA A 89 2.00 -4.77 16.01
C ALA A 89 3.51 -5.03 16.12
N SER A 90 3.92 -6.21 15.68
CA SER A 90 5.31 -6.42 15.28
C SER A 90 5.61 -5.56 14.06
N PRO A 91 6.81 -4.96 13.96
CA PRO A 91 7.28 -4.30 12.73
C PRO A 91 7.08 -5.16 11.47
N LEU A 92 7.27 -6.48 11.62
CA LEU A 92 7.14 -7.46 10.52
C LEU A 92 5.68 -7.68 10.08
N ALA A 93 4.72 -7.23 10.89
CA ALA A 93 3.30 -7.28 10.55
C ALA A 93 2.83 -6.00 9.85
N LEU A 94 3.67 -4.98 9.68
CA LEU A 94 3.31 -3.72 9.05
C LEU A 94 3.96 -3.59 7.66
N CYS A 95 3.22 -3.00 6.72
CA CYS A 95 3.77 -2.63 5.42
C CYS A 95 3.07 -1.38 4.87
N TRP A 96 3.84 -0.52 4.20
CA TRP A 96 3.28 0.55 3.37
C TRP A 96 2.58 -0.05 2.16
N VAL A 97 1.55 0.59 1.63
CA VAL A 97 0.87 0.14 0.42
C VAL A 97 0.69 1.28 -0.57
N LYS A 98 1.03 1.01 -1.83
CA LYS A 98 0.65 1.80 -3.00
C LYS A 98 -0.32 0.98 -3.86
N THR A 99 -1.44 1.59 -4.22
CA THR A 99 -2.58 0.97 -4.93
C THR A 99 -2.86 1.61 -6.27
N ARG A 100 -2.50 2.88 -6.44
CA ARG A 100 -2.81 3.62 -7.67
C ARG A 100 -2.04 3.07 -8.86
N GLY A 101 -2.76 2.91 -9.99
CA GLY A 101 -2.36 2.19 -11.20
C GLY A 101 -1.24 2.83 -12.05
N GLY A 102 -0.31 3.56 -11.43
CA GLY A 102 0.94 3.97 -12.05
C GLY A 102 2.06 3.02 -11.65
N ARG A 103 2.79 2.49 -12.64
CA ARG A 103 4.13 1.90 -12.41
C ARG A 103 5.13 2.94 -11.87
N SER A 104 4.75 4.21 -11.89
CA SER A 104 5.56 5.35 -11.53
C SER A 104 5.39 5.75 -10.07
N PHE A 105 6.54 5.90 -9.42
CA PHE A 105 6.68 6.57 -8.14
C PHE A 105 7.05 8.04 -8.38
N THR A 106 6.62 8.94 -7.51
CA THR A 106 7.09 10.33 -7.53
C THR A 106 8.50 10.40 -6.93
N ASP A 107 9.24 11.45 -7.22
CA ASP A 107 10.59 11.65 -6.66
C ASP A 107 10.58 11.60 -5.12
N ASP A 108 9.58 12.22 -4.48
CA ASP A 108 9.39 12.13 -3.02
C ASP A 108 9.14 10.70 -2.53
N GLN A 109 8.44 9.88 -3.32
CA GLN A 109 8.22 8.46 -2.98
C GLN A 109 9.51 7.65 -3.13
N LEU A 110 10.30 7.92 -4.16
CA LEU A 110 11.59 7.27 -4.39
C LEU A 110 12.60 7.63 -3.29
N ASP A 111 12.73 8.91 -2.95
CA ASP A 111 13.56 9.37 -1.85
C ASP A 111 13.13 8.72 -0.52
N GLN A 112 11.82 8.64 -0.28
CA GLN A 112 11.30 8.00 0.93
C GLN A 112 11.54 6.48 0.97
N MET A 113 11.54 5.78 -0.17
CA MET A 113 11.85 4.34 -0.22
C MET A 113 13.24 4.01 0.33
N SER A 114 14.21 4.90 0.13
CA SER A 114 15.56 4.70 0.67
C SER A 114 15.62 4.81 2.20
N LYS A 115 14.60 5.43 2.83
CA LYS A 115 14.57 5.81 4.24
C LYS A 115 13.64 4.95 5.09
N ILE A 116 12.58 4.40 4.49
CA ILE A 116 11.61 3.55 5.21
C ILE A 116 12.25 2.24 5.67
N ARG A 117 11.89 1.81 6.87
CA ARG A 117 12.25 0.50 7.42
C ARG A 117 11.15 -0.52 7.19
N LEU A 118 9.89 -0.07 7.14
CA LEU A 118 8.78 -0.94 6.82
C LEU A 118 8.85 -1.33 5.33
N PRO A 119 8.51 -2.58 5.00
CA PRO A 119 8.39 -2.98 3.62
C PRO A 119 7.28 -2.21 2.90
N LEU A 120 7.43 -2.08 1.58
CA LEU A 120 6.45 -1.47 0.69
C LEU A 120 5.79 -2.56 -0.16
N ALA A 121 4.47 -2.59 -0.09
CA ALA A 121 3.62 -3.38 -0.94
C ALA A 121 3.10 -2.56 -2.12
N VAL A 122 3.26 -3.09 -3.32
CA VAL A 122 2.62 -2.55 -4.53
C VAL A 122 1.46 -3.46 -4.90
N PHE A 123 0.25 -2.94 -4.74
CA PHE A 123 -0.97 -3.62 -5.11
C PHE A 123 -1.32 -3.30 -6.56
N ARG A 124 -1.49 -4.33 -7.38
CA ARG A 124 -1.76 -4.20 -8.81
C ARG A 124 -3.00 -4.97 -9.20
N ILE A 125 -3.73 -4.42 -10.15
CA ILE A 125 -4.88 -5.05 -10.78
C ILE A 125 -4.63 -5.05 -12.28
N ARG A 126 -4.68 -6.23 -12.90
CA ARG A 126 -4.39 -6.37 -14.33
C ARG A 126 -5.38 -5.62 -15.21
N ASP A 127 -6.67 -5.77 -14.90
CA ASP A 127 -7.75 -5.01 -15.51
C ASP A 127 -8.85 -4.80 -14.47
N VAL A 128 -9.16 -3.54 -14.16
CA VAL A 128 -10.18 -3.17 -13.18
C VAL A 128 -11.61 -3.31 -13.71
N LEU A 129 -11.76 -3.53 -15.02
CA LEU A 129 -13.04 -3.53 -15.73
C LEU A 129 -13.56 -4.93 -16.08
N VAL A 130 -12.75 -5.97 -15.89
CA VAL A 130 -13.24 -7.35 -16.03
C VAL A 130 -14.19 -7.67 -14.87
N PRO A 131 -15.12 -8.64 -15.03
CA PRO A 131 -16.02 -9.04 -13.97
C PRO A 131 -15.25 -9.45 -12.70
N PRO A 132 -15.76 -9.18 -11.49
CA PRO A 132 -15.04 -9.43 -10.23
C PRO A 132 -14.48 -10.85 -10.09
N ALA A 133 -15.19 -11.87 -10.60
CA ALA A 133 -14.75 -13.27 -10.56
C ALA A 133 -13.50 -13.58 -11.41
N LYS A 134 -13.08 -12.66 -12.29
CA LYS A 134 -11.92 -12.81 -13.18
C LYS A 134 -10.82 -11.79 -12.89
N ILE A 135 -10.98 -10.99 -11.85
CA ILE A 135 -9.99 -9.97 -11.50
C ILE A 135 -8.79 -10.63 -10.86
N GLU A 136 -7.63 -10.41 -11.49
CA GLU A 136 -6.34 -10.83 -10.96
C GLU A 136 -5.73 -9.66 -10.20
N THR A 137 -5.74 -9.77 -8.86
CA THR A 137 -5.03 -8.87 -7.96
C THR A 137 -3.67 -9.45 -7.62
N LYS A 138 -2.62 -8.64 -7.67
CA LYS A 138 -1.26 -9.03 -7.26
C LYS A 138 -0.78 -8.12 -6.14
N TRP A 139 -0.24 -8.73 -5.10
CA TRP A 139 0.34 -8.04 -3.95
C TRP A 139 1.83 -8.40 -3.89
N GLU A 140 2.70 -7.50 -4.30
CA GLU A 140 4.16 -7.69 -4.21
C GLU A 140 4.70 -6.87 -3.04
N THR A 141 5.30 -7.53 -2.05
CA THR A 141 5.91 -6.87 -0.89
C THR A 141 7.41 -7.03 -0.94
N LYS A 142 8.14 -5.92 -0.92
CA LYS A 142 9.60 -5.85 -0.91
C LYS A 142 10.04 -4.72 0.02
N SER A 143 11.31 -4.70 0.41
CA SER A 143 11.90 -3.53 1.03
C SER A 143 11.92 -2.34 0.07
N GLY A 144 12.04 -1.12 0.59
CA GLY A 144 12.18 0.06 -0.27
C GLY A 144 13.42 0.01 -1.16
N LYS A 145 14.52 -0.59 -0.68
CA LYS A 145 15.75 -0.77 -1.46
C LYS A 145 15.57 -1.70 -2.65
N GLU A 146 14.97 -2.87 -2.44
CA GLU A 146 14.68 -3.81 -3.53
C GLU A 146 13.77 -3.19 -4.60
N TRP A 147 12.83 -2.32 -4.21
CA TRP A 147 12.03 -1.58 -5.18
C TRP A 147 12.85 -0.57 -5.99
N LEU A 148 13.81 0.11 -5.37
CA LEU A 148 14.69 1.05 -6.05
C LEU A 148 15.60 0.33 -7.04
N ASP A 149 16.23 -0.77 -6.62
CA ASP A 149 17.09 -1.60 -7.48
C ASP A 149 16.32 -2.04 -8.75
N GLU A 150 15.10 -2.55 -8.58
CA GLU A 150 14.26 -2.95 -9.73
C GLU A 150 13.81 -1.81 -10.64
N ILE A 151 13.80 -0.58 -10.15
CA ILE A 151 13.46 0.61 -10.94
C ILE A 151 14.69 1.07 -11.72
N ASP A 152 15.85 1.08 -11.08
CA ASP A 152 17.11 1.46 -11.70
C ASP A 152 17.53 0.46 -12.80
N ASP A 153 17.43 -0.86 -12.54
CA ASP A 153 17.70 -1.89 -13.56
C ASP A 153 16.86 -1.67 -14.84
N LYS A 154 15.58 -1.31 -14.68
CA LYS A 154 14.69 -1.05 -15.82
C LYS A 154 15.02 0.25 -16.56
N ARG A 155 15.64 1.22 -15.88
CA ARG A 155 16.09 2.47 -16.52
C ARG A 155 17.33 2.20 -17.34
N GLU A 156 18.28 1.43 -16.80
CA GLU A 156 19.49 1.03 -17.52
C GLU A 156 19.16 0.19 -18.77
N GLU A 157 18.19 -0.75 -18.68
CA GLU A 157 17.71 -1.52 -19.83
C GLU A 157 17.08 -0.61 -20.91
N ALA A 158 16.26 0.37 -20.53
CA ALA A 158 15.64 1.29 -21.47
C ALA A 158 16.63 2.23 -22.15
N GLU A 159 17.63 2.73 -21.40
CA GLU A 159 18.70 3.58 -21.94
C GLU A 159 19.63 2.78 -22.87
N SER A 160 19.88 1.50 -22.58
CA SER A 160 20.65 0.62 -23.46
C SER A 160 19.94 0.28 -24.76
N ASP A 161 18.60 0.20 -24.79
CA ASP A 161 17.84 -0.12 -26.00
C ASP A 161 17.76 1.07 -26.97
N ASP A 162 17.80 2.30 -26.46
CA ASP A 162 17.77 3.53 -27.27
C ASP A 162 19.11 3.84 -27.96
N ASP A 163 20.25 3.32 -27.45
CA ASP A 163 21.60 3.50 -28.02
C ASP A 163 21.87 2.67 -29.30
N TYR A 164 20.93 1.82 -29.73
CA TYR A 164 21.03 0.98 -30.94
C TYR A 164 20.12 1.41 -32.12
N LEU A 165 19.57 2.63 -32.09
CA LEU A 165 18.77 3.23 -33.18
C LEU A 165 19.49 4.39 -33.88
#